data_AF-A0A1F7IF72-F1
#
_entry.id   AF-A0A1F7IF72-F1
#
_cell.length_a   1.000
_cell.length_b   1.000
_cell.length_c   1.000
_cell.angle_alpha   90.00
_cell.angle_beta   90.00
_cell.angle_gamma   90.00
#
_symmetry.space_group_name_H-M   'P 1'
#
loop_
_entity.id
_entity.type
_entity.pdbx_description
1 polymer ?
#
loop_
_entity_poly.entity_id
_entity_poly.type
_entity_poly.pdbx_seq_one_letter_code
_entity_poly.pdbx_strand_id
1 'polypeptide(L)'
;MKSYQYYLKRIGEYGNVSEVHFPIATVIGLPHVKPEELVIFEDGKLGEVFSLDKDESQVLLFSKDPVRTGIQVTRTDTAISIPVGKKLLGKIINPLGSSFFDGSQIDGLYESVQLDNPVKTIAERKRIKRSFLTGISIVDLLLPLGKGQRELVIGDRKIGKSAFLLTMIKNQIAQGSIIVYAAIGKKKSDIKKLQEFFTKEKLLTSTVFVASDPFDSPSLIFVTPYTAMSIAEYFRDLGTDVVVIFDDLSTHAKFYREVALLGGRFPGRDSYPGDIFYIHARLLERAGNFSHKSKGEVSITSIPVVETVEGDLTGFIATNIMGMTDGHIFFDSDVYYRGRRPAINVSLSVTRVGRQTQTPLKLEINHEITAFLTLYEKMQTFSHFGAELSDKVKTILNTGQKLQAFFNQHYTLIVPEEVQIILLALIWLHALNDLEDDMVALLRNKLADVYKDENKRKMFKEMTDSANFQDLLLKVSKSKEELLQLIQK
;
A
#
# COMPACT_ATOMS: atom_id res chain seq x y z
N MET A 1 -18.97 -19.25 14.08
CA MET A 1 -20.18 -19.41 13.24
C MET A 1 -21.05 -20.55 13.79
N LYS A 2 -22.37 -20.57 13.55
CA LYS A 2 -23.26 -21.67 13.96
C LYS A 2 -23.36 -22.73 12.85
N SER A 3 -23.87 -23.92 13.17
CA SER A 3 -23.99 -25.04 12.23
C SER A 3 -25.15 -24.88 11.24
N TYR A 4 -25.11 -25.63 10.14
CA TYR A 4 -26.20 -25.74 9.16
C TYR A 4 -27.56 -25.98 9.83
N GLN A 5 -27.64 -26.99 10.71
CA GLN A 5 -28.88 -27.38 11.41
C GLN A 5 -29.46 -26.24 12.27
N TYR A 6 -28.61 -25.40 12.85
CA TYR A 6 -29.06 -24.23 13.61
C TYR A 6 -29.76 -23.22 12.70
N TYR A 7 -29.17 -22.90 11.55
CA TYR A 7 -29.74 -21.94 10.61
C TYR A 7 -30.99 -22.50 9.92
N LEU A 8 -30.97 -23.76 9.51
CA LEU A 8 -32.14 -24.42 8.92
C LEU A 8 -33.34 -24.39 9.87
N LYS A 9 -33.14 -24.72 11.15
CA LYS A 9 -34.21 -24.68 12.15
C LYS A 9 -34.75 -23.27 12.41
N ARG A 10 -33.89 -22.26 12.32
CA ARG A 10 -34.26 -20.86 12.58
C ARG A 10 -34.98 -20.22 11.40
N ILE A 11 -34.49 -20.45 10.18
CA ILE A 11 -35.01 -19.81 8.96
C ILE A 11 -36.16 -20.63 8.36
N GLY A 12 -36.09 -21.96 8.44
CA GLY A 12 -37.09 -22.87 7.85
C GLY A 12 -37.02 -22.96 6.32
N GLU A 13 -35.93 -22.49 5.71
CA GLU A 13 -35.75 -22.39 4.26
C GLU A 13 -34.46 -23.08 3.83
N TYR A 14 -34.52 -23.88 2.77
CA TYR A 14 -33.35 -24.50 2.16
C TYR A 14 -33.46 -24.52 0.64
N GLY A 15 -32.32 -24.67 -0.02
CA GLY A 15 -32.20 -24.96 -1.44
C GLY A 15 -31.33 -26.19 -1.65
N ASN A 16 -31.28 -26.67 -2.88
CA ASN A 16 -30.42 -27.79 -3.28
C ASN A 16 -29.47 -27.32 -4.38
N VAL A 17 -28.22 -27.75 -4.30
CA VAL A 17 -27.24 -27.50 -5.37
C VAL A 17 -27.63 -28.29 -6.61
N SER A 18 -27.93 -27.60 -7.71
CA SER A 18 -28.24 -28.21 -9.00
C SER A 18 -26.98 -28.49 -9.82
N GLU A 19 -26.04 -27.56 -9.81
CA GLU A 19 -24.82 -27.61 -10.61
C GLU A 19 -23.64 -26.96 -9.88
N VAL A 20 -22.42 -27.40 -10.19
CA VAL A 20 -21.19 -26.83 -9.63
C VAL A 20 -20.18 -26.58 -10.75
N HIS A 21 -19.91 -25.30 -11.00
CA HIS A 21 -18.82 -24.80 -11.83
C HIS A 21 -17.83 -24.07 -10.93
N PHE A 22 -16.93 -24.83 -10.29
CA PHE A 22 -16.08 -24.31 -9.22
C PHE A 22 -15.38 -22.99 -9.61
N PRO A 23 -15.45 -21.92 -8.78
CA PRO A 23 -15.92 -21.91 -7.40
C PRO A 23 -17.41 -21.55 -7.21
N ILE A 24 -18.23 -21.65 -8.26
CA ILE A 24 -19.66 -21.30 -8.22
C ILE A 24 -20.51 -22.56 -8.06
N ALA A 25 -21.48 -22.50 -7.15
CA ALA A 25 -22.56 -23.48 -7.05
C ALA A 25 -23.89 -22.81 -7.43
N THR A 26 -24.64 -23.44 -8.32
CA THR A 26 -26.00 -23.03 -8.67
C THR A 26 -26.96 -23.72 -7.72
N VAL A 27 -27.83 -22.95 -7.08
CA VAL A 27 -28.76 -23.40 -6.05
C VAL A 27 -30.19 -23.13 -6.50
N ILE A 28 -31.03 -24.16 -6.49
CA ILE A 28 -32.46 -24.05 -6.72
C ILE A 28 -33.18 -24.04 -5.37
N GLY A 29 -34.09 -23.09 -5.20
CA GLY A 29 -34.77 -22.79 -3.93
C GLY A 29 -34.28 -21.48 -3.33
N LEU A 30 -34.32 -21.38 -1.99
CA LEU A 30 -33.97 -20.15 -1.27
C LEU A 30 -34.73 -18.88 -1.75
N PRO A 31 -36.08 -18.88 -1.79
CA PRO A 31 -36.88 -17.79 -2.36
C PRO A 31 -36.67 -16.40 -1.71
N HIS A 32 -36.11 -16.33 -0.49
CA HIS A 32 -35.91 -15.07 0.21
C HIS A 32 -34.44 -14.67 0.34
N VAL A 33 -33.52 -15.37 -0.34
CA VAL A 33 -32.10 -15.06 -0.29
C VAL A 33 -31.78 -13.72 -0.94
N LYS A 34 -30.84 -12.99 -0.34
CA LYS A 34 -30.42 -11.65 -0.78
C LYS A 34 -29.05 -11.71 -1.46
N PRO A 35 -28.73 -10.78 -2.37
CA PRO A 35 -27.36 -10.60 -2.85
C PRO A 35 -26.41 -10.35 -1.66
N GLU A 36 -25.18 -10.85 -1.75
CA GLU A 36 -24.14 -10.73 -0.71
C GLU A 36 -24.51 -11.39 0.64
N GLU A 37 -25.59 -12.17 0.68
CA GLU A 37 -25.96 -12.96 1.85
C GLU A 37 -25.04 -14.18 1.97
N LEU A 38 -24.58 -14.44 3.20
CA LEU A 38 -23.84 -15.63 3.53
C LEU A 38 -24.78 -16.84 3.62
N VAL A 39 -24.33 -17.97 3.07
CA VAL A 39 -25.04 -19.24 3.12
C VAL A 39 -24.13 -20.34 3.66
N ILE A 40 -24.74 -21.37 4.24
CA ILE A 40 -24.04 -22.52 4.79
C ILE A 40 -24.59 -23.80 4.18
N PHE A 41 -23.69 -24.63 3.69
CA PHE A 41 -23.98 -25.94 3.12
C PHE A 41 -24.08 -27.00 4.23
N GLU A 42 -24.77 -28.09 3.96
CA GLU A 42 -24.95 -29.20 4.92
C GLU A 42 -23.62 -29.79 5.41
N ASP A 43 -22.59 -29.80 4.57
CA ASP A 43 -21.22 -30.25 4.89
C ASP A 43 -20.40 -29.19 5.66
N GLY A 44 -21.02 -28.07 6.03
CA GLY A 44 -20.40 -26.98 6.79
C GLY A 44 -19.57 -26.01 5.97
N LYS A 45 -19.46 -26.18 4.65
CA LYS A 45 -18.83 -25.18 3.78
C LYS A 45 -19.66 -23.90 3.78
N LEU A 46 -18.97 -22.79 3.52
CA LEU A 46 -19.57 -21.46 3.45
C LEU A 46 -19.54 -20.95 2.01
N GLY A 47 -20.53 -20.16 1.67
CA GLY A 47 -20.52 -19.38 0.44
C GLY A 47 -21.25 -18.07 0.58
N GLU A 48 -21.13 -17.23 -0.44
CA GLU A 48 -21.78 -15.94 -0.54
C GLU A 48 -22.59 -15.87 -1.82
N VAL A 49 -23.80 -15.33 -1.73
CA VAL A 49 -24.70 -15.20 -2.87
C VAL A 49 -24.17 -14.14 -3.84
N PHE A 50 -23.86 -14.57 -5.05
CA PHE A 50 -23.21 -13.77 -6.09
C PHE A 50 -24.20 -13.10 -7.04
N SER A 51 -25.22 -13.84 -7.44
CA SER A 51 -26.28 -13.40 -8.33
C SER A 51 -27.57 -14.16 -8.04
N LEU A 52 -28.68 -13.53 -8.40
CA LEU A 52 -30.03 -14.05 -8.26
C LEU A 52 -30.69 -14.02 -9.62
N ASP A 53 -31.17 -15.17 -10.07
CA ASP A 53 -32.05 -15.32 -11.22
C ASP A 53 -33.45 -15.73 -10.72
N LYS A 54 -34.39 -15.90 -11.66
CA LYS A 54 -35.81 -16.14 -11.33
C LYS A 54 -36.02 -17.38 -10.48
N ASP A 55 -35.33 -18.47 -10.80
CA ASP A 55 -35.54 -19.80 -10.20
C ASP A 55 -34.27 -20.36 -9.54
N GLU A 56 -33.14 -19.67 -9.67
CA GLU A 56 -31.84 -20.11 -9.18
C GLU A 56 -31.00 -18.96 -8.61
N SER A 57 -30.06 -19.31 -7.73
CA SER A 57 -29.08 -18.39 -7.17
C SER A 57 -27.68 -18.95 -7.37
N GLN A 58 -26.73 -18.12 -7.79
CA GLN A 58 -25.33 -18.51 -7.85
C GLN A 58 -24.63 -18.14 -6.55
N VAL A 59 -23.90 -19.09 -5.98
CA VAL A 59 -23.19 -18.95 -4.71
C VAL A 59 -21.69 -19.13 -4.94
N LEU A 60 -20.89 -18.14 -4.54
CA LEU A 60 -19.44 -18.23 -4.48
C LEU A 60 -19.02 -19.10 -3.29
N LEU A 61 -18.33 -20.20 -3.55
CA LEU A 61 -17.82 -21.10 -2.51
C LEU A 61 -16.51 -20.58 -1.92
N PHE A 62 -16.42 -20.49 -0.59
CA PHE A 62 -15.20 -20.12 0.11
C PHE A 62 -14.31 -21.33 0.45
N SER A 63 -14.71 -22.55 0.09
CA SER A 63 -13.91 -23.75 0.31
C SER A 63 -12.97 -24.01 -0.87
N LYS A 64 -11.81 -24.62 -0.59
CA LYS A 64 -10.87 -25.10 -1.62
C LYS A 64 -11.45 -26.20 -2.50
N ASP A 65 -12.35 -26.99 -1.91
CA ASP A 65 -12.98 -28.12 -2.58
C ASP A 65 -14.43 -27.75 -2.97
N PRO A 66 -14.91 -28.24 -4.13
CA PRO A 66 -16.30 -28.06 -4.52
C PRO A 66 -17.26 -28.73 -3.54
N VAL A 67 -18.50 -28.21 -3.51
CA VAL A 67 -19.65 -28.91 -2.91
C VAL A 67 -20.15 -30.00 -3.85
N ARG A 68 -20.93 -30.95 -3.34
CA ARG A 68 -21.55 -32.00 -4.17
C ARG A 68 -22.90 -31.55 -4.70
N THR A 69 -23.23 -31.91 -5.93
CA THR A 69 -24.60 -31.77 -6.45
C THR A 69 -25.60 -32.48 -5.55
N GLY A 70 -26.76 -31.85 -5.36
CA GLY A 70 -27.85 -32.33 -4.50
C GLY A 70 -27.67 -32.02 -3.01
N ILE A 71 -26.53 -31.49 -2.58
CA ILE A 71 -26.36 -31.07 -1.18
C ILE A 71 -27.30 -29.91 -0.85
N GLN A 72 -27.80 -29.90 0.38
CA GLN A 72 -28.64 -28.81 0.86
C GLN A 72 -27.81 -27.60 1.28
N VAL A 73 -28.41 -26.43 1.13
CA VAL A 73 -27.86 -25.14 1.56
C VAL A 73 -28.97 -24.33 2.23
N THR A 74 -28.62 -23.61 3.28
CA THR A 74 -29.56 -22.74 4.00
C THR A 74 -28.94 -21.36 4.20
N ARG A 75 -29.84 -20.39 4.36
CA ARG A 75 -29.55 -18.97 4.55
C ARG A 75 -29.06 -18.67 5.95
N THR A 76 -28.21 -17.66 6.10
CA THR A 76 -27.87 -17.12 7.42
C THR A 76 -28.56 -15.80 7.73
N ASP A 77 -29.20 -15.15 6.75
CA ASP A 77 -29.82 -13.82 6.83
C ASP A 77 -28.84 -12.73 7.28
N THR A 78 -27.56 -12.93 7.00
CA THR A 78 -26.47 -12.01 7.35
C THR A 78 -25.48 -11.92 6.20
N ALA A 79 -24.95 -10.74 5.94
CA ALA A 79 -23.77 -10.59 5.09
C ALA A 79 -22.54 -11.25 5.74
N ILE A 80 -21.51 -11.49 4.94
CA ILE A 80 -20.23 -11.99 5.44
C ILE A 80 -19.62 -11.01 6.44
N SER A 81 -19.22 -11.55 7.60
CA SER A 81 -18.57 -10.80 8.67
C SER A 81 -17.31 -11.51 9.15
N ILE A 82 -16.31 -10.74 9.52
CA ILE A 82 -15.04 -11.26 10.05
C ILE A 82 -14.87 -10.89 11.52
N PRO A 83 -14.22 -11.74 12.34
CA PRO A 83 -13.85 -11.38 13.69
C PRO A 83 -12.78 -10.28 13.68
N VAL A 84 -12.95 -9.28 14.52
CA VAL A 84 -11.98 -8.18 14.68
C VAL A 84 -11.61 -7.96 16.15
N GLY A 85 -10.45 -7.36 16.35
CA GLY A 85 -9.94 -7.08 17.69
C GLY A 85 -8.46 -6.74 17.68
N LYS A 86 -8.01 -6.04 18.71
CA LYS A 86 -6.58 -5.73 18.92
C LYS A 86 -5.68 -6.97 18.94
N LYS A 87 -6.22 -8.14 19.30
CA LYS A 87 -5.51 -9.44 19.28
C LYS A 87 -5.12 -9.93 17.88
N LEU A 88 -5.63 -9.31 16.81
CA LEU A 88 -5.18 -9.54 15.45
C LEU A 88 -3.77 -8.99 15.19
N LEU A 89 -3.32 -7.99 15.96
CA LEU A 89 -1.96 -7.49 15.86
C LEU A 89 -0.96 -8.62 16.09
N GLY A 90 -0.03 -8.79 15.16
CA GLY A 90 0.91 -9.90 15.19
C GLY A 90 0.46 -11.15 14.45
N LYS A 91 -0.76 -11.18 13.90
CA LYS A 91 -1.35 -12.38 13.29
C LYS A 91 -1.34 -12.32 11.77
N ILE A 92 -1.31 -13.51 11.19
CA ILE A 92 -1.51 -13.75 9.76
C ILE A 92 -2.76 -14.60 9.64
N ILE A 93 -3.82 -14.01 9.09
CA ILE A 93 -5.13 -14.62 8.98
C ILE A 93 -5.52 -14.80 7.51
N ASN A 94 -6.39 -15.77 7.27
CA ASN A 94 -7.08 -15.92 6.00
C ASN A 94 -8.23 -14.90 5.91
N PRO A 95 -8.90 -14.78 4.75
CA PRO A 95 -9.96 -13.79 4.56
C PRO A 95 -11.19 -13.98 5.44
N LEU A 96 -11.39 -15.18 6.01
CA LEU A 96 -12.49 -15.51 6.93
C LEU A 96 -12.14 -15.27 8.41
N GLY A 97 -10.92 -14.82 8.72
CA GLY A 97 -10.49 -14.49 10.08
C GLY A 97 -9.82 -15.63 10.87
N SER A 98 -9.65 -16.80 10.27
CA SER A 98 -8.87 -17.90 10.85
C SER A 98 -7.38 -17.71 10.59
N SER A 99 -6.50 -18.30 11.40
CA SER A 99 -5.07 -18.37 11.13
C SER A 99 -4.78 -18.94 9.74
N PHE A 100 -3.94 -18.26 8.97
CA PHE A 100 -3.64 -18.63 7.58
C PHE A 100 -2.88 -19.96 7.45
N PHE A 101 -2.03 -20.30 8.43
CA PHE A 101 -1.15 -21.46 8.31
C PHE A 101 -1.83 -22.78 8.68
N ASP A 102 -2.65 -22.78 9.73
CA ASP A 102 -3.23 -23.97 10.35
C ASP A 102 -4.78 -23.93 10.43
N GLY A 103 -5.42 -22.83 10.02
CA GLY A 103 -6.88 -22.70 10.04
C GLY A 103 -7.50 -22.53 11.43
N SER A 104 -6.69 -22.44 12.48
CA SER A 104 -7.18 -22.26 13.85
C SER A 104 -7.89 -20.92 14.05
N GLN A 105 -8.89 -20.88 14.91
CA GLN A 105 -9.56 -19.63 15.28
C GLN A 105 -8.63 -18.78 16.15
N ILE A 106 -8.74 -17.45 16.03
CA ILE A 106 -7.98 -16.54 16.87
C ILE A 106 -8.74 -16.28 18.17
N ASP A 107 -8.16 -16.68 19.31
CA ASP A 107 -8.82 -16.60 20.60
C ASP A 107 -9.07 -15.16 21.09
N GLY A 108 -10.25 -14.96 21.67
CA GLY A 108 -10.66 -13.70 22.31
C GLY A 108 -10.91 -12.55 21.36
N LEU A 109 -11.33 -12.86 20.13
CA LEU A 109 -12.03 -11.94 19.25
C LEU A 109 -13.54 -12.12 19.48
N TYR A 110 -14.18 -11.09 20.03
CA TYR A 110 -15.60 -11.13 20.39
C TYR A 110 -16.46 -10.22 19.50
N GLU A 111 -15.82 -9.29 18.80
CA GLU A 111 -16.46 -8.36 17.88
C GLU A 111 -16.32 -8.88 16.45
N SER A 112 -17.26 -8.49 15.59
CA SER A 112 -17.19 -8.79 14.16
C SER A 112 -17.67 -7.60 13.34
N VAL A 113 -17.11 -7.45 12.14
CA VAL A 113 -17.47 -6.39 11.18
C VAL A 113 -17.85 -7.02 9.85
N GLN A 114 -18.79 -6.40 9.15
CA GLN A 114 -19.14 -6.79 7.79
C GLN A 114 -18.02 -6.41 6.82
N LEU A 115 -17.88 -7.17 5.74
CA LEU A 115 -16.82 -6.92 4.76
C LEU A 115 -17.08 -5.72 3.85
N ASP A 116 -18.34 -5.47 3.48
CA ASP A 116 -18.72 -4.34 2.62
C ASP A 116 -19.42 -3.24 3.41
N ASN A 117 -18.67 -2.60 4.31
CA ASN A 117 -19.18 -1.45 5.04
C ASN A 117 -19.42 -0.26 4.10
N PRO A 118 -20.51 0.51 4.30
CA PRO A 118 -20.76 1.70 3.51
C PRO A 118 -19.64 2.73 3.70
N VAL A 119 -19.27 3.38 2.60
CA VAL A 119 -18.24 4.43 2.60
C VAL A 119 -18.69 5.60 3.49
N LYS A 120 -17.73 6.14 4.26
CA LYS A 120 -17.93 7.34 5.06
C LYS A 120 -18.34 8.54 4.21
N THR A 121 -19.34 9.28 4.70
CA THR A 121 -19.93 10.42 4.00
C THR A 121 -18.94 11.59 3.86
N ILE A 122 -19.23 12.53 2.95
CA ILE A 122 -18.41 13.74 2.77
C ILE A 122 -18.29 14.54 4.07
N ALA A 123 -19.34 14.59 4.89
CA ALA A 123 -19.35 15.30 6.17
C ALA A 123 -18.42 14.69 7.23
N GLU A 124 -18.18 13.38 7.17
CA GLU A 124 -17.27 12.67 8.08
C GLU A 124 -15.79 12.81 7.66
N ARG A 125 -15.53 13.25 6.42
CA ARG A 125 -14.18 13.40 5.88
C ARG A 125 -13.55 14.73 6.26
N LYS A 126 -12.21 14.72 6.32
CA LYS A 126 -11.38 15.91 6.50
C LYS A 126 -10.37 15.99 5.37
N ARG A 127 -9.99 17.23 5.01
CA ARG A 127 -8.95 17.46 4.01
C ARG A 127 -7.63 16.88 4.50
N ILE A 128 -6.89 16.20 3.62
CA ILE A 128 -5.59 15.63 3.95
C ILE A 128 -4.57 16.75 4.10
N LYS A 129 -4.10 17.03 5.32
CA LYS A 129 -3.08 18.06 5.60
C LYS A 129 -1.83 17.51 6.29
N ARG A 130 -1.93 16.34 6.91
CA ARG A 130 -0.82 15.71 7.65
C ARG A 130 0.09 14.97 6.68
N SER A 131 1.38 15.24 6.73
CA SER A 131 2.38 14.56 5.87
C SER A 131 2.46 13.07 6.20
N PHE A 132 2.63 12.25 5.16
CA PHE A 132 2.92 10.82 5.26
C PHE A 132 4.37 10.60 4.80
N LEU A 133 5.29 10.47 5.77
CA LEU A 133 6.70 10.27 5.46
C LEU A 133 6.99 8.78 5.26
N THR A 134 7.61 8.44 4.14
CA THR A 134 8.05 7.09 3.80
C THR A 134 9.40 6.76 4.42
N GLY A 135 10.20 7.78 4.76
CA GLY A 135 11.59 7.61 5.18
C GLY A 135 12.53 7.40 4.01
N ILE A 136 12.05 7.61 2.78
CA ILE A 136 12.77 7.44 1.52
C ILE A 136 12.92 8.81 0.87
N SER A 137 14.18 9.24 0.75
CA SER A 137 14.51 10.63 0.43
C SER A 137 13.94 11.09 -0.91
N ILE A 138 13.95 10.25 -1.94
CA ILE A 138 13.41 10.61 -3.26
C ILE A 138 11.89 10.81 -3.23
N VAL A 139 11.16 10.06 -2.40
CA VAL A 139 9.71 10.17 -2.30
C VAL A 139 9.33 11.33 -1.39
N ASP A 140 9.92 11.41 -0.20
CA ASP A 140 9.57 12.43 0.78
C ASP A 140 9.89 13.86 0.27
N LEU A 141 10.94 14.02 -0.55
CA LEU A 141 11.31 15.31 -1.13
C LEU A 141 10.62 15.63 -2.46
N LEU A 142 10.43 14.64 -3.35
CA LEU A 142 9.95 14.89 -4.72
C LEU A 142 8.51 14.46 -4.97
N LEU A 143 8.02 13.45 -4.26
CA LEU A 143 6.69 12.86 -4.41
C LEU A 143 5.97 12.84 -3.06
N PRO A 144 5.74 14.02 -2.44
CA PRO A 144 5.21 14.08 -1.09
C PRO A 144 3.84 13.41 -0.96
N LEU A 145 3.64 12.72 0.15
CA LEU A 145 2.41 11.97 0.43
C LEU A 145 1.68 12.54 1.64
N GLY A 146 0.40 12.18 1.80
CA GLY A 146 -0.46 12.60 2.90
C GLY A 146 -1.15 11.45 3.64
N LYS A 147 -1.36 11.64 4.94
CA LYS A 147 -2.11 10.69 5.78
C LYS A 147 -3.59 10.66 5.36
N GLY A 148 -4.05 9.51 4.87
CA GLY A 148 -5.38 9.32 4.28
C GLY A 148 -5.40 9.33 2.75
N GLN A 149 -4.24 9.50 2.10
CA GLN A 149 -4.09 9.43 0.64
C GLN A 149 -4.20 7.99 0.14
N ARG A 150 -4.67 7.83 -1.08
CA ARG A 150 -4.60 6.57 -1.84
C ARG A 150 -3.47 6.72 -2.86
N GLU A 151 -2.34 6.09 -2.61
CA GLU A 151 -1.15 6.23 -3.46
C GLU A 151 -0.78 4.88 -4.10
N LEU A 152 -0.92 4.78 -5.41
CA LEU A 152 -0.62 3.56 -6.16
C LEU A 152 0.90 3.33 -6.25
N VAL A 153 1.35 2.10 -5.99
CA VAL A 153 2.70 1.65 -6.32
C VAL A 153 2.63 0.73 -7.53
N ILE A 154 3.20 1.17 -8.65
CA ILE A 154 3.05 0.50 -9.95
C ILE A 154 4.40 0.28 -10.63
N GLY A 155 4.56 -0.82 -11.35
CA GLY A 155 5.75 -1.12 -12.13
C GLY A 155 5.93 -2.63 -12.35
N ASP A 156 7.00 -3.02 -13.05
CA ASP A 156 7.22 -4.42 -13.41
C ASP A 156 7.57 -5.30 -12.21
N ARG A 157 7.60 -6.62 -12.42
CA ARG A 157 8.01 -7.57 -11.40
C ARG A 157 9.48 -7.40 -11.05
N LYS A 158 9.81 -7.59 -9.76
CA LYS A 158 11.19 -7.69 -9.24
C LYS A 158 12.06 -6.42 -9.42
N ILE A 159 11.47 -5.24 -9.52
CA ILE A 159 12.21 -3.95 -9.61
C ILE A 159 12.20 -3.12 -8.31
N GLY A 160 11.90 -3.74 -7.17
CA GLY A 160 12.06 -3.11 -5.84
C GLY A 160 10.80 -2.54 -5.19
N LYS A 161 9.60 -2.77 -5.73
CA LYS A 161 8.32 -2.35 -5.11
C LYS A 161 8.17 -2.85 -3.66
N SER A 162 8.39 -4.14 -3.42
CA SER A 162 8.31 -4.70 -2.06
C SER A 162 9.35 -4.10 -1.12
N ALA A 163 10.57 -3.83 -1.60
CA ALA A 163 11.62 -3.22 -0.80
C ALA A 163 11.21 -1.80 -0.34
N PHE A 164 10.63 -1.01 -1.24
CA PHE A 164 10.02 0.29 -0.92
C PHE A 164 8.92 0.18 0.15
N LEU A 165 7.99 -0.77 -0.01
CA LEU A 165 6.91 -0.99 0.96
C LEU A 165 7.45 -1.33 2.34
N LEU A 166 8.48 -2.17 2.44
CA LEU A 166 9.09 -2.54 3.72
C LEU A 166 9.72 -1.34 4.44
N THR A 167 10.42 -0.48 3.72
CA THR A 167 10.99 0.76 4.30
C THR A 167 9.88 1.69 4.81
N MET A 168 8.86 1.92 3.98
CA MET A 168 7.71 2.76 4.32
C MET A 168 6.98 2.22 5.56
N ILE A 169 6.71 0.91 5.61
CA ILE A 169 6.09 0.22 6.75
C ILE A 169 6.90 0.46 8.03
N LYS A 170 8.22 0.24 7.97
CA LYS A 170 9.10 0.42 9.13
C LYS A 170 9.04 1.86 9.65
N ASN A 171 9.03 2.85 8.75
CA ASN A 171 8.92 4.26 9.13
C ASN A 171 7.53 4.60 9.72
N GLN A 172 6.46 4.05 9.15
CA GLN A 172 5.09 4.30 9.61
C GLN A 172 4.79 3.66 10.96
N ILE A 173 5.31 2.47 11.23
CA ILE A 173 5.25 1.84 12.56
C ILE A 173 5.98 2.70 13.59
N ALA A 174 7.17 3.24 13.25
CA ALA A 174 7.90 4.15 14.12
C ALA A 174 7.12 5.45 14.42
N GLN A 175 6.23 5.87 13.53
CA GLN A 175 5.31 7.00 13.71
C GLN A 175 3.99 6.63 14.42
N GLY A 176 3.83 5.37 14.84
CA GLY A 176 2.66 4.88 15.57
C GLY A 176 1.48 4.44 14.70
N SER A 177 1.67 4.30 13.39
CA SER A 177 0.62 3.77 12.50
C SER A 177 0.51 2.25 12.62
N ILE A 178 -0.71 1.73 12.51
CA ILE A 178 -0.96 0.28 12.37
C ILE A 178 -0.89 -0.10 10.89
N ILE A 179 -0.33 -1.26 10.58
CA ILE A 179 -0.22 -1.77 9.22
C ILE A 179 -1.21 -2.91 9.02
N VAL A 180 -1.98 -2.85 7.95
CA VAL A 180 -2.77 -3.99 7.46
C VAL A 180 -2.26 -4.37 6.09
N TYR A 181 -1.69 -5.57 5.96
CA TYR A 181 -1.06 -6.04 4.73
C TYR A 181 -1.92 -7.15 4.09
N ALA A 182 -2.52 -6.85 2.94
CA ALA A 182 -3.26 -7.83 2.15
C ALA A 182 -2.33 -8.51 1.15
N ALA A 183 -1.95 -9.76 1.41
CA ALA A 183 -1.20 -10.61 0.50
C ALA A 183 -2.19 -11.41 -0.36
N ILE A 184 -2.47 -10.93 -1.57
CA ILE A 184 -3.55 -11.42 -2.43
C ILE A 184 -2.98 -12.45 -3.40
N GLY A 185 -3.38 -13.72 -3.24
CA GLY A 185 -2.95 -14.81 -4.12
C GLY A 185 -1.42 -14.99 -4.15
N LYS A 186 -0.73 -14.73 -3.04
CA LYS A 186 0.74 -14.85 -2.95
C LYS A 186 1.13 -16.24 -2.48
N LYS A 187 2.27 -16.75 -2.96
CA LYS A 187 2.74 -18.08 -2.55
C LYS A 187 2.95 -18.13 -1.03
N LYS A 188 2.53 -19.22 -0.39
CA LYS A 188 2.72 -19.46 1.05
C LYS A 188 4.17 -19.30 1.50
N SER A 189 5.14 -19.67 0.66
CA SER A 189 6.57 -19.47 0.91
C SER A 189 6.98 -18.00 0.99
N ASP A 190 6.37 -17.14 0.17
CA ASP A 190 6.69 -15.71 0.13
C ASP A 190 6.05 -14.99 1.32
N ILE A 191 4.83 -15.37 1.69
CA ILE A 191 4.17 -14.91 2.93
C ILE A 191 5.00 -15.31 4.16
N LYS A 192 5.54 -16.54 4.20
CA LYS A 192 6.41 -16.98 5.30
C LYS A 192 7.70 -16.16 5.39
N LYS A 193 8.35 -15.85 4.25
CA LYS A 193 9.54 -14.97 4.23
C LYS A 193 9.21 -13.56 4.74
N LEU A 194 8.05 -13.02 4.37
CA LEU A 194 7.59 -11.73 4.90
C LEU A 194 7.37 -11.82 6.41
N GLN A 195 6.71 -12.86 6.91
CA GLN A 195 6.54 -13.08 8.35
C GLN A 195 7.87 -13.12 9.10
N GLU A 196 8.84 -13.89 8.59
CA GLU A 196 10.18 -14.00 9.19
C GLU A 196 10.89 -12.65 9.22
N PHE A 197 10.81 -11.88 8.14
CA PHE A 197 11.36 -10.52 8.07
C PHE A 197 10.69 -9.59 9.10
N PHE A 198 9.36 -9.54 9.14
CA PHE A 198 8.61 -8.69 10.08
C PHE A 198 8.84 -9.09 11.54
N THR A 199 9.06 -10.38 11.81
CA THR A 199 9.39 -10.88 13.14
C THR A 199 10.80 -10.42 13.54
N LYS A 200 11.79 -10.60 12.65
CA LYS A 200 13.18 -10.20 12.88
C LYS A 200 13.30 -8.68 13.12
N GLU A 201 12.59 -7.88 12.33
CA GLU A 201 12.59 -6.42 12.43
C GLU A 201 11.63 -5.88 13.51
N LYS A 202 10.95 -6.75 14.28
CA LYS A 202 9.97 -6.40 15.33
C LYS A 202 8.79 -5.54 14.83
N LEU A 203 8.42 -5.70 13.56
CA LEU A 203 7.31 -4.98 12.91
C LEU A 203 5.97 -5.69 13.08
N LEU A 204 6.02 -7.00 13.31
CA LEU A 204 4.83 -7.85 13.34
C LEU A 204 3.84 -7.42 14.44
N THR A 205 4.32 -6.91 15.58
CA THR A 205 3.48 -6.45 16.71
C THR A 205 2.55 -5.27 16.37
N SER A 206 2.83 -4.54 15.29
CA SER A 206 2.00 -3.41 14.80
C SER A 206 1.37 -3.71 13.44
N THR A 207 1.37 -4.98 13.02
CA THR A 207 0.91 -5.41 11.70
C THR A 207 -0.13 -6.52 11.81
N VAL A 208 -1.15 -6.47 10.95
CA VAL A 208 -2.06 -7.59 10.67
C VAL A 208 -1.89 -8.00 9.21
N PHE A 209 -1.61 -9.28 8.95
CA PHE A 209 -1.62 -9.81 7.59
C PHE A 209 -2.96 -10.48 7.29
N VAL A 210 -3.56 -10.14 6.17
CA VAL A 210 -4.65 -10.90 5.56
C VAL A 210 -4.09 -11.54 4.31
N ALA A 211 -4.09 -12.87 4.25
CA ALA A 211 -3.38 -13.60 3.21
C ALA A 211 -4.30 -14.63 2.53
N SER A 212 -4.17 -14.71 1.21
CA SER A 212 -4.64 -15.82 0.41
C SER A 212 -3.53 -16.33 -0.50
N ASP A 213 -3.48 -17.63 -0.75
CA ASP A 213 -2.56 -18.29 -1.67
C ASP A 213 -3.23 -18.64 -3.01
N PRO A 214 -2.45 -18.91 -4.08
CA PRO A 214 -3.00 -19.25 -5.40
C PRO A 214 -3.87 -20.51 -5.45
N PHE A 215 -3.81 -21.37 -4.42
CA PHE A 215 -4.59 -22.61 -4.32
C PHE A 215 -5.80 -22.44 -3.39
N ASP A 216 -6.02 -21.27 -2.80
CA ASP A 216 -7.29 -20.94 -2.18
C ASP A 216 -8.38 -20.78 -3.25
N SER A 217 -9.65 -20.91 -2.85
CA SER A 217 -10.77 -20.62 -3.75
C SER A 217 -10.62 -19.21 -4.36
N PRO A 218 -10.87 -19.02 -5.66
CA PRO A 218 -10.91 -17.69 -6.26
C PRO A 218 -11.84 -16.72 -5.50
N SER A 219 -12.93 -17.24 -4.91
CA SER A 219 -13.85 -16.47 -4.05
C SER A 219 -13.16 -15.95 -2.78
N LEU A 220 -12.30 -16.75 -2.14
CA LEU A 220 -11.51 -16.31 -0.99
C LEU A 220 -10.51 -15.23 -1.39
N ILE A 221 -9.82 -15.44 -2.52
CA ILE A 221 -8.84 -14.46 -3.02
C ILE A 221 -9.51 -13.13 -3.35
N PHE A 222 -10.74 -13.17 -3.87
CA PHE A 222 -11.57 -12.00 -4.15
C PHE A 222 -11.92 -11.22 -2.87
N VAL A 223 -12.27 -11.88 -1.76
CA VAL A 223 -12.64 -11.16 -0.52
C VAL A 223 -11.44 -10.68 0.30
N THR A 224 -10.22 -11.18 0.06
CA THR A 224 -8.97 -10.79 0.77
C THR A 224 -8.81 -9.27 0.99
N PRO A 225 -8.86 -8.41 -0.04
CA PRO A 225 -8.70 -6.97 0.17
C PRO A 225 -9.85 -6.32 0.96
N TYR A 226 -11.08 -6.83 0.85
CA TYR A 226 -12.23 -6.33 1.61
C TYR A 226 -12.10 -6.66 3.10
N THR A 227 -11.61 -7.86 3.43
CA THR A 227 -11.24 -8.25 4.79
C THR A 227 -10.17 -7.32 5.36
N ALA A 228 -9.11 -7.05 4.59
CA ALA A 228 -8.04 -6.14 5.00
C ALA A 228 -8.55 -4.71 5.24
N MET A 229 -9.40 -4.18 4.35
CA MET A 229 -9.99 -2.85 4.52
C MET A 229 -10.86 -2.78 5.77
N SER A 230 -11.68 -3.80 6.03
CA SER A 230 -12.58 -3.83 7.20
C SER A 230 -11.79 -3.86 8.53
N ILE A 231 -10.66 -4.56 8.55
CA ILE A 231 -9.73 -4.52 9.70
C ILE A 231 -9.08 -3.14 9.84
N ALA A 232 -8.72 -2.49 8.74
CA ALA A 232 -8.18 -1.13 8.77
C ALA A 232 -9.20 -0.13 9.32
N GLU A 233 -10.47 -0.26 8.95
CA GLU A 233 -11.58 0.55 9.49
C GLU A 233 -11.77 0.33 10.99
N TYR A 234 -11.68 -0.90 11.47
CA TYR A 234 -11.73 -1.19 12.91
C TYR A 234 -10.65 -0.40 13.68
N PHE A 235 -9.39 -0.43 13.21
CA PHE A 235 -8.31 0.31 13.89
C PHE A 235 -8.42 1.82 13.73
N ARG A 236 -8.94 2.32 12.60
CA ARG A 236 -9.29 3.74 12.42
C ARG A 236 -10.31 4.18 13.47
N ASP A 237 -11.36 3.39 13.67
CA ASP A 237 -12.46 3.71 14.58
C ASP A 237 -12.04 3.62 16.06
N LEU A 238 -10.93 2.94 16.35
CA LEU A 238 -10.25 2.97 17.65
C LEU A 238 -9.41 4.23 17.89
N GLY A 239 -9.25 5.09 16.90
CA GLY A 239 -8.51 6.34 17.04
C GLY A 239 -7.07 6.30 16.54
N THR A 240 -6.70 5.35 15.66
CA THR A 240 -5.32 5.15 15.18
C THR A 240 -5.21 5.44 13.69
N ASP A 241 -4.08 6.01 13.26
CA ASP A 241 -3.76 6.08 11.82
C ASP A 241 -3.37 4.69 11.30
N VAL A 242 -3.92 4.31 10.16
CA VAL A 242 -3.73 2.98 9.57
C VAL A 242 -3.15 3.10 8.17
N VAL A 243 -2.25 2.20 7.82
CA VAL A 243 -1.78 1.99 6.44
C VAL A 243 -2.27 0.64 5.97
N VAL A 244 -3.08 0.63 4.90
CA VAL A 244 -3.54 -0.61 4.27
C VAL A 244 -2.83 -0.80 2.94
N ILE A 245 -2.20 -1.96 2.75
CA ILE A 245 -1.43 -2.30 1.55
C ILE A 245 -2.14 -3.44 0.83
N PHE A 246 -2.38 -3.28 -0.47
CA PHE A 246 -2.97 -4.33 -1.31
C PHE A 246 -1.92 -4.88 -2.28
N ASP A 247 -1.31 -6.02 -1.96
CA ASP A 247 -0.25 -6.67 -2.74
C ASP A 247 -0.73 -8.00 -3.32
N ASP A 248 -1.28 -8.05 -4.54
CA ASP A 248 -1.50 -6.91 -5.44
C ASP A 248 -2.90 -6.92 -6.09
N LEU A 249 -3.38 -5.73 -6.49
CA LEU A 249 -4.71 -5.57 -7.09
C LEU A 249 -4.77 -6.07 -8.54
N SER A 250 -3.63 -6.27 -9.20
CA SER A 250 -3.57 -6.93 -10.51
C SER A 250 -3.95 -8.40 -10.39
N THR A 251 -3.46 -9.09 -9.36
CA THR A 251 -3.79 -10.47 -9.03
C THR A 251 -5.25 -10.58 -8.60
N HIS A 252 -5.72 -9.65 -7.75
CA HIS A 252 -7.14 -9.56 -7.41
C HIS A 252 -8.03 -9.49 -8.65
N ALA A 253 -7.72 -8.57 -9.59
CA ALA A 253 -8.51 -8.40 -10.80
C ALA A 253 -8.57 -9.69 -11.64
N LYS A 254 -7.46 -10.42 -11.75
CA LYS A 254 -7.40 -11.69 -12.50
C LYS A 254 -8.33 -12.76 -11.92
N PHE A 255 -8.34 -12.92 -10.60
CA PHE A 255 -9.24 -13.88 -9.93
C PHE A 255 -10.69 -13.43 -9.97
N TYR A 256 -10.95 -12.13 -9.84
CA TYR A 256 -12.31 -11.63 -10.02
C TYR A 256 -12.84 -11.86 -11.44
N ARG A 257 -11.98 -11.67 -12.46
CA ARG A 257 -12.31 -11.99 -13.85
C ARG A 257 -12.67 -13.47 -14.01
N GLU A 258 -11.91 -14.37 -13.42
CA GLU A 258 -12.20 -15.82 -13.43
C GLU A 258 -13.58 -16.11 -12.83
N VAL A 259 -13.85 -15.61 -11.62
CA VAL A 259 -15.16 -15.76 -10.95
C VAL A 259 -16.29 -15.19 -11.81
N ALA A 260 -16.11 -13.99 -12.36
CA ALA A 260 -17.15 -13.33 -13.15
C ALA A 260 -17.49 -14.09 -14.44
N LEU A 261 -16.47 -14.61 -15.16
CA LEU A 261 -16.67 -15.35 -16.40
C LEU A 261 -17.34 -16.71 -16.14
N LEU A 262 -16.96 -17.40 -15.06
CA LEU A 262 -17.62 -18.64 -14.65
C LEU A 262 -19.09 -18.40 -14.24
N GLY A 263 -19.38 -17.22 -13.66
CA GLY A 263 -20.75 -16.80 -13.34
C GLY A 263 -21.56 -16.33 -14.55
N GLY A 264 -21.05 -16.50 -15.78
CA GLY A 264 -21.74 -16.13 -17.01
C GLY A 264 -21.80 -14.62 -17.29
N ARG A 265 -21.02 -13.80 -16.57
CA ARG A 265 -20.98 -12.35 -16.84
C ARG A 265 -20.26 -12.08 -18.17
N PHE A 266 -20.81 -11.14 -18.94
CA PHE A 266 -20.24 -10.78 -20.23
C PHE A 266 -18.82 -10.17 -20.09
N PRO A 267 -17.83 -10.67 -20.86
CA PRO A 267 -16.49 -10.09 -20.89
C PRO A 267 -16.49 -8.72 -21.59
N GLY A 268 -15.75 -7.77 -21.03
CA GLY A 268 -15.40 -6.49 -21.64
C GLY A 268 -13.96 -6.47 -22.15
N ARG A 269 -13.30 -5.31 -22.02
CA ARG A 269 -11.90 -5.11 -22.41
C ARG A 269 -10.97 -6.05 -21.65
N ASP A 270 -10.03 -6.68 -22.36
CA ASP A 270 -9.11 -7.71 -21.85
C ASP A 270 -9.83 -8.84 -21.08
N SER A 271 -11.07 -9.12 -21.47
CA SER A 271 -12.00 -10.10 -20.86
C SER A 271 -12.39 -9.81 -19.41
N TYR A 272 -12.09 -8.64 -18.86
CA TYR A 272 -12.58 -8.27 -17.52
C TYR A 272 -14.07 -7.92 -17.58
N PRO A 273 -14.84 -8.24 -16.51
CA PRO A 273 -16.26 -7.86 -16.45
C PRO A 273 -16.43 -6.34 -16.39
N GLY A 274 -17.58 -5.84 -16.84
CA GLY A 274 -17.86 -4.39 -16.95
C GLY A 274 -17.80 -3.63 -15.62
N ASP A 275 -17.95 -4.31 -14.50
CA ASP A 275 -17.96 -3.74 -13.14
C ASP A 275 -16.62 -3.85 -12.40
N ILE A 276 -15.53 -4.28 -13.06
CA ILE A 276 -14.20 -4.33 -12.41
C ILE A 276 -13.76 -2.97 -11.86
N PHE A 277 -14.14 -1.87 -12.53
CA PHE A 277 -13.92 -0.53 -12.02
C PHE A 277 -14.64 -0.32 -10.69
N TYR A 278 -15.92 -0.69 -10.61
CA TYR A 278 -16.72 -0.53 -9.40
C TYR A 278 -16.16 -1.32 -8.22
N ILE A 279 -15.71 -2.56 -8.46
CA ILE A 279 -15.10 -3.44 -7.44
C ILE A 279 -13.91 -2.78 -6.76
N HIS A 280 -12.98 -2.19 -7.52
CA HIS A 280 -11.84 -1.50 -6.93
C HIS A 280 -12.19 -0.11 -6.39
N ALA A 281 -13.12 0.61 -7.02
CA ALA A 281 -13.55 1.93 -6.56
C ALA A 281 -14.22 1.87 -5.18
N ARG A 282 -15.18 0.96 -4.98
CA ARG A 282 -15.86 0.83 -3.66
C ARG A 282 -14.90 0.44 -2.54
N LEU A 283 -13.88 -0.37 -2.86
CA LEU A 283 -12.82 -0.74 -1.93
C LEU A 283 -11.94 0.46 -1.57
N LEU A 284 -11.36 1.14 -2.56
CA LEU A 284 -10.38 2.21 -2.34
C LEU A 284 -11.02 3.48 -1.77
N GLU A 285 -12.29 3.76 -2.08
CA GLU A 285 -13.02 4.88 -1.50
C GLU A 285 -13.21 4.77 0.00
N ARG A 286 -13.04 3.59 0.62
CA ARG A 286 -13.09 3.45 2.10
C ARG A 286 -11.89 4.07 2.81
N ALA A 287 -10.80 4.33 2.09
CA ALA A 287 -9.65 5.06 2.59
C ALA A 287 -9.87 6.58 2.59
N GLY A 288 -9.14 7.31 3.45
CA GLY A 288 -9.32 8.74 3.62
C GLY A 288 -8.80 9.28 4.95
N ASN A 289 -9.00 10.58 5.15
CA ASN A 289 -8.81 11.25 6.44
C ASN A 289 -10.18 11.64 7.00
N PHE A 290 -10.40 11.38 8.29
CA PHE A 290 -11.71 11.41 8.93
C PHE A 290 -11.67 12.16 10.25
N SER A 291 -12.78 12.79 10.64
CA SER A 291 -12.91 13.32 11.99
C SER A 291 -13.09 12.21 13.00
N HIS A 292 -12.41 12.30 14.14
CA HIS A 292 -12.55 11.36 15.24
C HIS A 292 -12.93 12.09 16.53
N LYS A 293 -13.98 11.61 17.20
CA LYS A 293 -14.59 12.28 18.38
C LYS A 293 -13.57 12.61 19.48
N SER A 294 -12.62 11.72 19.75
CA SER A 294 -11.64 11.86 20.84
C SER A 294 -10.20 12.11 20.39
N LYS A 295 -9.91 12.00 19.09
CA LYS A 295 -8.53 12.09 18.55
C LYS A 295 -8.35 13.23 17.55
N GLY A 296 -9.41 13.97 17.25
CA GLY A 296 -9.41 15.04 16.25
C GLY A 296 -9.52 14.48 14.83
N GLU A 297 -8.42 13.95 14.30
CA GLU A 297 -8.36 13.35 12.96
C GLU A 297 -7.66 11.99 12.99
N VAL A 298 -8.19 11.04 12.21
CA VAL A 298 -7.61 9.72 11.98
C VAL A 298 -7.66 9.40 10.50
N SER A 299 -6.76 8.54 10.03
CA SER A 299 -6.66 8.24 8.61
C SER A 299 -6.52 6.76 8.32
N ILE A 300 -7.00 6.37 7.14
CA ILE A 300 -6.61 5.13 6.46
C ILE A 300 -5.88 5.57 5.20
N THR A 301 -4.56 5.41 5.19
CA THR A 301 -3.72 5.62 4.01
C THR A 301 -3.67 4.32 3.23
N SER A 302 -4.04 4.33 1.94
CA SER A 302 -4.13 3.13 1.12
C SER A 302 -3.01 3.09 0.09
N ILE A 303 -2.31 1.96 0.02
CA ILE A 303 -1.21 1.71 -0.90
C ILE A 303 -1.57 0.49 -1.76
N PRO A 304 -2.38 0.66 -2.82
CA PRO A 304 -2.58 -0.41 -3.79
C PRO A 304 -1.30 -0.66 -4.58
N VAL A 305 -1.00 -1.94 -4.83
CA VAL A 305 0.12 -2.36 -5.68
C VAL A 305 -0.42 -2.90 -7.00
N VAL A 306 0.20 -2.52 -8.11
CA VAL A 306 -0.10 -3.02 -9.45
C VAL A 306 1.19 -3.49 -10.12
N GLU A 307 1.09 -4.59 -10.85
CA GLU A 307 2.14 -5.07 -11.73
C GLU A 307 1.86 -4.62 -13.17
N THR A 308 2.83 -3.97 -13.80
CA THR A 308 2.81 -3.71 -15.25
C THR A 308 3.41 -4.88 -16.01
N VAL A 309 3.21 -4.87 -17.32
CA VAL A 309 3.87 -5.76 -18.26
C VAL A 309 4.77 -4.88 -19.12
N GLU A 310 6.09 -5.09 -19.04
CA GLU A 310 7.08 -4.36 -19.85
C GLU A 310 6.96 -2.83 -19.73
N GLY A 311 6.69 -2.34 -18.52
CA GLY A 311 6.55 -0.91 -18.24
C GLY A 311 5.27 -0.25 -18.80
N ASP A 312 4.33 -1.02 -19.37
CA ASP A 312 3.10 -0.47 -19.92
C ASP A 312 2.14 0.04 -18.83
N LEU A 313 2.06 1.37 -18.72
CA LEU A 313 1.12 2.07 -17.84
C LEU A 313 -0.30 2.16 -18.43
N THR A 314 -0.48 1.88 -19.71
CA THR A 314 -1.77 2.01 -20.42
C THR A 314 -2.66 0.77 -20.31
N GLY A 315 -2.16 -0.27 -19.65
CA GLY A 315 -2.92 -1.48 -19.34
C GLY A 315 -4.24 -1.18 -18.63
N PHE A 316 -5.28 -1.95 -18.94
CA PHE A 316 -6.65 -1.63 -18.53
C PHE A 316 -6.81 -1.49 -17.00
N ILE A 317 -6.30 -2.46 -16.23
CA ILE A 317 -6.37 -2.43 -14.76
C ILE A 317 -5.49 -1.33 -14.17
N ALA A 318 -4.30 -1.10 -14.72
CA ALA A 318 -3.40 -0.03 -14.29
C ALA A 318 -4.06 1.34 -14.44
N THR A 319 -4.65 1.61 -15.60
CA THR A 319 -5.35 2.88 -15.90
C THR A 319 -6.56 3.08 -14.99
N ASN A 320 -7.35 2.03 -14.74
CA ASN A 320 -8.50 2.11 -13.84
C ASN A 320 -8.06 2.50 -12.42
N ILE A 321 -7.04 1.84 -11.86
CA ILE A 321 -6.57 2.13 -10.51
C ILE A 321 -5.93 3.52 -10.44
N MET A 322 -5.13 3.94 -11.44
CA MET A 322 -4.62 5.32 -11.55
C MET A 322 -5.74 6.38 -11.58
N GLY A 323 -6.90 6.02 -12.15
CA GLY A 323 -8.09 6.87 -12.16
C GLY A 323 -8.73 7.04 -10.78
N MET A 324 -8.61 6.02 -9.91
CA MET A 324 -9.23 5.98 -8.57
C MET A 324 -8.31 6.50 -7.46
N THR A 325 -6.99 6.44 -7.66
CA THR A 325 -6.03 6.90 -6.66
C THR A 325 -5.76 8.39 -6.75
N ASP A 326 -5.19 8.94 -5.69
CA ASP A 326 -4.77 10.33 -5.59
C ASP A 326 -3.39 10.55 -6.24
N GLY A 327 -2.77 9.52 -6.77
CA GLY A 327 -1.42 9.53 -7.30
C GLY A 327 -0.90 8.13 -7.59
N HIS A 328 0.32 8.08 -8.13
CA HIS A 328 1.06 6.86 -8.31
C HIS A 328 2.58 7.11 -8.27
N ILE A 329 3.29 6.14 -7.71
CA ILE A 329 4.75 6.02 -7.73
C ILE A 329 5.09 4.94 -8.74
N PHE A 330 5.69 5.34 -9.85
CA PHE A 330 6.11 4.44 -10.93
C PHE A 330 7.53 3.93 -10.68
N PHE A 331 7.63 2.61 -10.55
CA PHE A 331 8.88 1.88 -10.56
C PHE A 331 9.22 1.50 -12.00
N ASP A 332 10.40 1.94 -12.43
CA ASP A 332 10.85 1.87 -13.81
C ASP A 332 12.04 0.92 -13.95
N SER A 333 11.90 -0.03 -14.87
CA SER A 333 12.93 -1.04 -15.17
C SER A 333 14.24 -0.40 -15.65
N ASP A 334 14.19 0.71 -16.40
CA ASP A 334 15.41 1.39 -16.87
C ASP A 334 16.14 2.11 -15.74
N VAL A 335 15.40 2.66 -14.77
CA VAL A 335 15.99 3.19 -13.54
C VAL A 335 16.63 2.06 -12.73
N TYR A 336 15.97 0.89 -12.69
CA TYR A 336 16.48 -0.29 -12.00
C TYR A 336 17.78 -0.82 -12.63
N TYR A 337 17.84 -0.96 -13.95
CA TYR A 337 19.04 -1.48 -14.64
C TYR A 337 20.23 -0.50 -14.61
N ARG A 338 19.97 0.80 -14.44
CA ARG A 338 21.02 1.81 -14.15
C ARG A 338 21.54 1.79 -12.71
N GLY A 339 21.15 0.80 -11.90
CA GLY A 339 21.65 0.62 -10.53
C GLY A 339 21.05 1.56 -9.49
N ARG A 340 20.04 2.37 -9.83
CA ARG A 340 19.39 3.30 -8.89
C ARG A 340 18.33 2.60 -8.05
N ARG A 341 18.38 2.74 -6.72
CA ARG A 341 17.43 2.15 -5.77
C ARG A 341 16.95 3.23 -4.79
N PRO A 342 15.64 3.39 -4.54
CA PRO A 342 14.53 2.72 -5.22
C PRO A 342 14.44 3.14 -6.70
N ALA A 343 13.93 2.25 -7.54
CA ALA A 343 13.89 2.45 -8.99
C ALA A 343 12.71 3.33 -9.43
N ILE A 344 12.56 4.50 -8.80
CA ILE A 344 11.41 5.39 -9.01
C ILE A 344 11.71 6.37 -10.14
N ASN A 345 10.81 6.45 -11.11
CA ASN A 345 10.82 7.49 -12.12
C ASN A 345 9.97 8.67 -11.64
N VAL A 346 10.63 9.73 -11.20
CA VAL A 346 9.97 10.92 -10.63
C VAL A 346 9.10 11.62 -11.66
N SER A 347 9.56 11.70 -12.92
CA SER A 347 8.86 12.40 -14.00
C SER A 347 7.55 11.72 -14.40
N LEU A 348 7.50 10.39 -14.31
CA LEU A 348 6.29 9.61 -14.57
C LEU A 348 5.45 9.36 -13.32
N SER A 349 5.94 9.71 -12.13
CA SER A 349 5.18 9.59 -10.88
C SER A 349 4.37 10.85 -10.62
N VAL A 350 3.21 10.71 -9.96
CA VAL A 350 2.28 11.82 -9.72
C VAL A 350 1.72 11.74 -8.31
N THR A 351 1.63 12.88 -7.62
CA THR A 351 0.86 13.03 -6.37
C THR A 351 -0.09 14.23 -6.51
N ARG A 352 -1.40 14.00 -6.37
CA ARG A 352 -2.44 15.05 -6.47
C ARG A 352 -2.67 15.74 -5.12
N VAL A 353 -2.36 15.07 -4.02
CA VAL A 353 -2.56 15.58 -2.65
C VAL A 353 -1.27 16.17 -2.07
N GLY A 354 -0.11 15.66 -2.48
CA GLY A 354 1.18 15.93 -1.84
C GLY A 354 1.49 17.40 -1.57
N ARG A 355 1.21 18.28 -2.53
CA ARG A 355 1.52 19.71 -2.41
C ARG A 355 0.90 20.37 -1.16
N GLN A 356 -0.30 19.97 -0.75
CA GLN A 356 -1.00 20.59 0.37
C GLN A 356 -0.55 20.06 1.75
N THR A 357 0.29 19.02 1.78
CA THR A 357 0.86 18.45 3.03
C THR A 357 2.25 19.00 3.35
N GLN A 358 2.80 19.80 2.44
CA GLN A 358 4.15 20.35 2.53
C GLN A 358 4.19 21.70 3.24
N THR A 359 5.30 21.97 3.92
CA THR A 359 5.61 23.30 4.44
C THR A 359 6.14 24.21 3.32
N PRO A 360 6.11 25.55 3.49
CA PRO A 360 6.68 26.47 2.50
C PRO A 360 8.12 26.14 2.09
N LEU A 361 8.98 25.85 3.07
CA LEU A 361 10.35 25.40 2.85
C LEU A 361 10.43 24.19 1.92
N LYS A 362 9.62 23.15 2.15
CA LYS A 362 9.67 21.93 1.35
C LYS A 362 9.13 22.14 -0.07
N LEU A 363 8.16 23.03 -0.24
CA LEU A 363 7.67 23.38 -1.58
C LEU A 363 8.76 24.07 -2.41
N GLU A 364 9.53 24.98 -1.81
CA GLU A 364 10.68 25.60 -2.47
C GLU A 364 11.76 24.56 -2.80
N ILE A 365 12.12 23.71 -1.84
CA ILE A 365 13.06 22.61 -2.04
C ILE A 365 12.62 21.71 -3.21
N ASN A 366 11.37 21.26 -3.22
CA ASN A 366 10.83 20.38 -4.26
C ASN A 366 10.92 21.05 -5.65
N HIS A 367 10.55 22.33 -5.74
CA HIS A 367 10.62 23.09 -6.98
C HIS A 367 12.05 23.23 -7.50
N GLU A 368 12.98 23.63 -6.63
CA GLU A 368 14.40 23.79 -6.98
C GLU A 368 15.03 22.46 -7.44
N ILE A 369 14.81 21.36 -6.70
CA ILE A 369 15.37 20.07 -7.08
C ILE A 369 14.78 19.57 -8.40
N THR A 370 13.47 19.69 -8.58
CA THR A 370 12.80 19.19 -9.80
C THR A 370 13.31 19.95 -11.04
N ALA A 371 13.44 21.27 -10.94
CA ALA A 371 14.03 22.10 -11.99
C ALA A 371 15.48 21.71 -12.26
N PHE A 372 16.28 21.49 -11.20
CA PHE A 372 17.67 21.09 -11.32
C PHE A 372 17.86 19.71 -11.93
N LEU A 373 17.08 18.70 -11.53
CA LEU A 373 17.16 17.34 -12.09
C LEU A 373 16.81 17.34 -13.59
N THR A 374 15.83 18.15 -14.00
CA THR A 374 15.50 18.35 -15.43
C THR A 374 16.69 18.94 -16.19
N LEU A 375 17.38 19.93 -15.60
CA LEU A 375 18.57 20.53 -16.20
C LEU A 375 19.72 19.53 -16.27
N TYR A 376 19.93 18.76 -15.21
CA TYR A 376 20.96 17.73 -15.13
C TYR A 376 20.79 16.65 -16.22
N GLU A 377 19.59 16.13 -16.44
CA GLU A 377 19.32 15.15 -17.50
C GLU A 377 19.64 15.68 -18.90
N LYS A 378 19.31 16.96 -19.17
CA LYS A 378 19.69 17.62 -20.42
C LYS A 378 21.22 17.67 -20.55
N MET A 379 21.92 18.10 -19.50
CA MET A 379 23.38 18.21 -19.52
C MET A 379 24.08 16.84 -19.65
N GLN A 380 23.55 15.78 -19.02
CA GLN A 380 24.07 14.42 -19.19
C GLN A 380 24.00 13.99 -20.66
N THR A 381 22.86 14.20 -21.31
CA THR A 381 22.67 13.89 -22.73
C THR A 381 23.68 14.64 -23.61
N PHE A 382 23.88 15.94 -23.37
CA PHE A 382 24.85 16.74 -24.12
C PHE A 382 26.31 16.31 -23.89
N SER A 383 26.66 15.88 -22.67
CA SER A 383 28.03 15.50 -22.33
C SER A 383 28.53 14.26 -23.08
N HIS A 384 27.62 13.39 -23.54
CA HIS A 384 27.96 12.23 -24.37
C HIS A 384 28.47 12.59 -25.78
N PHE A 385 28.26 13.83 -26.24
CA PHE A 385 28.69 14.27 -27.58
C PHE A 385 30.13 14.82 -27.62
N GLY A 386 30.92 14.65 -26.56
CA GLY A 386 32.39 14.80 -26.60
C GLY A 386 32.93 16.23 -26.72
N ALA A 387 32.10 17.25 -26.50
CA ALA A 387 32.56 18.65 -26.47
C ALA A 387 33.25 18.99 -25.13
N GLU A 388 34.23 19.91 -25.16
CA GLU A 388 34.80 20.49 -23.94
C GLU A 388 33.68 21.10 -23.08
N LEU A 389 33.50 20.52 -21.89
CA LEU A 389 32.47 20.97 -20.97
C LEU A 389 32.93 22.26 -20.29
N SER A 390 32.12 23.32 -20.39
CA SER A 390 32.33 24.52 -19.56
C SER A 390 32.29 24.16 -18.07
N ASP A 391 32.98 24.92 -17.24
CA ASP A 391 33.03 24.64 -15.79
C ASP A 391 31.64 24.66 -15.14
N LYS A 392 30.73 25.50 -15.65
CA LYS A 392 29.33 25.52 -15.22
C LYS A 392 28.63 24.17 -15.46
N VAL A 393 28.87 23.54 -16.62
CA VAL A 393 28.31 22.22 -16.93
C VAL A 393 28.94 21.15 -16.04
N LYS A 394 30.25 21.21 -15.80
CA LYS A 394 30.93 20.30 -14.86
C LYS A 394 30.33 20.40 -13.45
N THR A 395 30.07 21.60 -12.94
CA THR A 395 29.42 21.80 -11.64
C THR A 395 28.03 21.20 -11.59
N ILE A 396 27.20 21.43 -12.62
CA ILE A 396 25.84 20.86 -12.71
C ILE A 396 25.91 19.32 -12.72
N LEU A 397 26.81 18.75 -13.51
CA LEU A 397 26.98 17.30 -13.58
C LEU A 397 27.44 16.72 -12.24
N ASN A 398 28.42 17.35 -11.58
CA ASN A 398 28.91 16.90 -10.27
C ASN A 398 27.80 16.98 -9.20
N THR A 399 27.11 18.11 -9.08
CA THR A 399 26.00 18.26 -8.12
C THR A 399 24.87 17.26 -8.40
N GLY A 400 24.56 17.01 -9.68
CA GLY A 400 23.59 15.98 -10.06
C GLY A 400 24.03 14.56 -9.68
N GLN A 401 25.30 14.21 -9.83
CA GLN A 401 25.85 12.94 -9.36
C GLN A 401 25.70 12.79 -7.84
N LYS A 402 26.03 13.83 -7.06
CA LYS A 402 25.83 13.81 -5.59
C LYS A 402 24.37 13.63 -5.20
N LEU A 403 23.43 14.30 -5.89
CA LEU A 403 22.00 14.10 -5.67
C LEU A 403 21.57 12.67 -5.98
N GLN A 404 22.04 12.08 -7.09
CA GLN A 404 21.73 10.69 -7.43
C GLN A 404 22.27 9.72 -6.38
N ALA A 405 23.50 9.93 -5.89
CA ALA A 405 24.07 9.13 -4.80
C ALA A 405 23.26 9.26 -3.50
N PHE A 406 22.82 10.47 -3.16
CA PHE A 406 21.95 10.74 -2.03
C PHE A 406 20.58 10.04 -2.14
N PHE A 407 19.96 10.04 -3.33
CA PHE A 407 18.70 9.34 -3.57
C PHE A 407 18.84 7.82 -3.66
N ASN A 408 20.05 7.30 -3.90
CA ASN A 408 20.33 5.88 -3.95
C ASN A 408 20.33 5.26 -2.54
N GLN A 409 19.14 4.92 -2.05
CA GLN A 409 18.87 4.53 -0.68
C GLN A 409 18.54 3.04 -0.58
N HIS A 410 19.30 2.32 0.24
CA HIS A 410 19.03 0.92 0.55
C HIS A 410 17.76 0.78 1.39
N TYR A 411 16.95 -0.25 1.13
CA TYR A 411 15.62 -0.43 1.72
C TYR A 411 15.60 -0.66 3.25
N THR A 412 16.74 -1.01 3.85
CA THR A 412 16.86 -1.17 5.30
C THR A 412 17.05 0.16 6.04
N LEU A 413 17.46 1.20 5.31
CA LEU A 413 17.72 2.52 5.86
C LEU A 413 16.45 3.38 5.81
N ILE A 414 16.17 4.01 6.94
CA ILE A 414 15.21 5.11 7.04
C ILE A 414 16.02 6.38 7.23
N VAL A 415 15.76 7.38 6.39
CA VAL A 415 16.39 8.69 6.52
C VAL A 415 15.35 9.63 7.14
N PRO A 416 15.56 10.13 8.36
CA PRO A 416 14.67 11.11 8.98
C PRO A 416 14.56 12.38 8.13
N GLU A 417 13.40 13.01 8.14
CA GLU A 417 13.11 14.18 7.30
C GLU A 417 14.15 15.30 7.45
N GLU A 418 14.54 15.64 8.68
CA GLU A 418 15.49 16.71 8.90
C GLU A 418 16.87 16.37 8.32
N VAL A 419 17.26 15.10 8.37
CA VAL A 419 18.50 14.61 7.76
C VAL A 419 18.44 14.74 6.24
N GLN A 420 17.30 14.41 5.63
CA GLN A 420 17.11 14.57 4.18
C GLN A 420 17.29 16.03 3.76
N ILE A 421 16.67 16.96 4.49
CA ILE A 421 16.72 18.41 4.22
C ILE A 421 18.13 18.98 4.41
N ILE A 422 18.84 18.58 5.48
CA ILE A 422 20.21 19.06 5.75
C ILE A 422 21.19 18.54 4.71
N LEU A 423 21.11 17.25 4.34
CA LEU A 423 21.99 16.68 3.31
C LEU A 423 21.79 17.35 1.97
N LEU A 424 20.53 17.60 1.62
CA LEU A 424 20.21 18.38 0.44
C LEU A 424 20.87 19.75 0.47
N ALA A 425 20.74 20.49 1.57
CA ALA A 425 21.35 21.81 1.73
C ALA A 425 22.87 21.76 1.58
N LEU A 426 23.54 20.74 2.14
CA LEU A 426 24.99 20.54 1.97
C LEU A 426 25.38 20.29 0.51
N ILE A 427 24.61 19.49 -0.22
CA ILE A 427 24.81 19.26 -1.66
C ILE A 427 24.63 20.57 -2.43
N TRP A 428 23.59 21.34 -2.10
CA TRP A 428 23.28 22.61 -2.77
C TRP A 428 24.32 23.71 -2.49
N LEU A 429 24.92 23.71 -1.30
CA LEU A 429 26.05 24.56 -0.93
C LEU A 429 27.37 24.10 -1.57
N HIS A 430 27.36 23.05 -2.40
CA HIS A 430 28.55 22.44 -2.98
C HIS A 430 29.57 21.95 -1.93
N ALA A 431 29.13 21.75 -0.69
CA ALA A 431 29.99 21.34 0.42
C ALA A 431 30.54 19.93 0.27
N LEU A 432 29.92 19.11 -0.59
CA LEU A 432 30.23 17.70 -0.81
C LEU A 432 30.79 17.44 -2.22
N ASN A 433 31.09 18.49 -3.00
CA ASN A 433 31.52 18.33 -4.39
C ASN A 433 32.85 17.58 -4.54
N ASP A 434 33.73 17.67 -3.54
CA ASP A 434 35.05 17.02 -3.54
C ASP A 434 35.00 15.57 -3.00
N LEU A 435 33.87 15.14 -2.44
CA LEU A 435 33.70 13.78 -1.94
C LEU A 435 33.33 12.84 -3.10
N GLU A 436 33.76 11.59 -3.05
CA GLU A 436 33.27 10.55 -3.96
C GLU A 436 31.77 10.25 -3.72
N ASP A 437 31.07 9.73 -4.73
CA ASP A 437 29.62 9.47 -4.65
C ASP A 437 29.26 8.47 -3.52
N ASP A 438 30.08 7.43 -3.33
CA ASP A 438 29.88 6.44 -2.28
C ASP A 438 30.02 7.06 -0.87
N MET A 439 30.83 8.10 -0.74
CA MET A 439 30.99 8.83 0.53
C MET A 439 29.74 9.64 0.87
N VAL A 440 28.97 10.11 -0.12
CA VAL A 440 27.66 10.76 0.11
C VAL A 440 26.65 9.75 0.67
N ALA A 441 26.64 8.53 0.14
CA ALA A 441 25.77 7.48 0.65
C ALA A 441 26.15 7.06 2.08
N LEU A 442 27.45 6.93 2.37
CA LEU A 442 27.95 6.64 3.71
C LEU A 442 27.61 7.77 4.70
N LEU A 443 27.79 9.01 4.26
CA LEU A 443 27.43 10.20 5.01
C LEU A 443 25.96 10.19 5.41
N ARG A 444 25.06 9.95 4.44
CA ARG A 444 23.63 9.85 4.72
C ARG A 444 23.33 8.84 5.81
N ASN A 445 23.95 7.67 5.75
CA ASN A 445 23.75 6.60 6.72
C ASN A 445 24.26 7.01 8.11
N LYS A 446 25.43 7.66 8.19
CA LYS A 446 25.98 8.18 9.45
C LYS A 446 25.08 9.24 10.07
N LEU A 447 24.62 10.23 9.31
CA LEU A 447 23.74 11.27 9.87
C LEU A 447 22.39 10.72 10.33
N ALA A 448 21.85 9.73 9.63
CA ALA A 448 20.64 9.02 10.07
C ALA A 448 20.85 8.29 11.41
N ASP A 449 22.05 7.79 11.67
CA ASP A 449 22.40 7.18 12.95
C ASP A 449 22.62 8.22 14.06
N VAL A 450 23.37 9.29 13.75
CA VAL A 450 23.61 10.43 14.66
C VAL A 450 22.30 11.09 15.09
N TYR A 451 21.29 11.15 14.21
CA TYR A 451 19.97 11.70 14.52
C TYR A 451 19.19 10.93 15.62
N LYS A 452 19.65 9.73 15.99
CA LYS A 452 19.08 8.99 17.13
C LYS A 452 19.40 9.69 18.46
N ASP A 453 20.49 10.45 18.54
CA ASP A 453 20.82 11.28 19.69
C ASP A 453 19.87 12.49 19.79
N GLU A 454 19.33 12.74 20.99
CA GLU A 454 18.32 13.78 21.21
C GLU A 454 18.87 15.19 21.01
N ASN A 455 20.12 15.45 21.38
CA ASN A 455 20.75 16.76 21.22
C ASN A 455 20.98 17.06 19.74
N LYS A 456 21.43 16.06 18.98
CA LYS A 456 21.61 16.19 17.53
C LYS A 456 20.29 16.35 16.80
N ARG A 457 19.22 15.69 17.26
CA ARG A 457 17.86 15.93 16.75
C ARG A 457 17.41 17.38 16.95
N LYS A 458 17.61 17.96 18.14
CA LYS A 458 17.27 19.37 18.42
C LYS A 458 18.03 20.31 17.49
N MET A 459 19.34 20.10 17.35
CA MET A 459 20.20 20.86 16.45
C MET A 459 19.70 20.79 14.99
N PHE A 460 19.33 19.60 14.50
CA PHE A 460 18.83 19.43 13.13
C PHE A 460 17.45 20.09 12.95
N LYS A 461 16.60 20.04 13.97
CA LYS A 461 15.30 20.71 13.97
C LYS A 461 15.43 22.23 13.91
N GLU A 462 16.35 22.82 14.66
CA GLU A 462 16.60 24.28 14.64
C GLU A 462 17.06 24.77 13.25
N MET A 463 17.88 23.98 12.56
CA MET A 463 18.28 24.28 11.17
C MET A 463 17.12 24.14 10.19
N THR A 464 16.29 23.11 10.34
CA THR A 464 15.19 22.81 9.40
C THR A 464 13.91 23.61 9.67
N ASP A 465 13.79 24.24 10.84
CA ASP A 465 12.80 25.27 11.15
C ASP A 465 13.19 26.61 10.51
N SER A 466 13.26 26.59 9.18
CA SER A 466 13.66 27.73 8.36
C SER A 466 12.47 28.24 7.54
N ALA A 467 12.41 29.56 7.38
CA ALA A 467 11.27 30.20 6.72
C ALA A 467 11.19 29.86 5.23
N ASN A 468 12.35 29.75 4.59
CA ASN A 468 12.52 29.50 3.16
C ASN A 468 13.85 28.78 2.90
N PHE A 469 14.09 28.37 1.66
CA PHE A 469 15.26 27.59 1.29
C PHE A 469 16.58 28.36 1.49
N GLN A 470 16.58 29.68 1.25
CA GLN A 470 17.78 30.51 1.46
C GLN A 470 18.17 30.61 2.94
N ASP A 471 17.19 30.76 3.84
CA ASP A 471 17.41 30.75 5.29
C ASP A 471 18.01 29.40 5.74
N LEU A 472 17.48 28.29 5.23
CA LEU A 472 18.05 26.96 5.47
C LEU A 472 19.52 26.88 5.06
N LEU A 473 19.86 27.34 3.84
CA LEU A 473 21.23 27.31 3.34
C LEU A 473 22.17 28.14 4.23
N LEU A 474 21.73 29.30 4.72
CA LEU A 474 22.51 30.14 5.63
C LEU A 474 22.74 29.50 6.99
N LYS A 475 21.74 28.81 7.55
CA LYS A 475 21.90 28.10 8.83
C LYS A 475 22.84 26.90 8.66
N VAL A 476 22.63 26.09 7.62
CA VAL A 476 23.46 24.93 7.33
C VAL A 476 24.91 25.33 7.01
N SER A 477 25.12 26.46 6.32
CA SER A 477 26.48 26.94 6.03
C SER A 477 27.26 27.32 7.28
N LYS A 478 26.61 27.87 8.31
CA LYS A 478 27.24 28.21 9.59
C LYS A 478 27.68 26.97 10.37
N SER A 479 26.92 25.88 10.27
CA SER A 479 27.21 24.60 10.93
C SER A 479 27.94 23.60 10.02
N LYS A 480 28.41 24.03 8.84
CA LYS A 480 29.03 23.14 7.83
C LYS A 480 30.19 22.34 8.40
N GLU A 481 31.13 22.98 9.08
CA GLU A 481 32.31 22.29 9.63
C GLU A 481 31.92 21.27 10.71
N GLU A 482 31.00 21.62 11.61
CA GLU A 482 30.50 20.69 12.62
C GLU A 482 29.80 19.49 11.97
N LEU A 483 28.92 19.75 10.99
CA LEU A 483 28.24 18.71 10.23
C LEU A 483 29.22 17.80 9.50
N LEU A 484 30.31 18.35 8.95
CA LEU A 484 31.37 17.58 8.29
C LEU A 484 32.24 16.78 9.27
N GLN A 485 32.49 17.30 10.48
CA GLN A 485 33.24 16.60 11.53
C GLN A 485 32.46 15.42 12.13
N LEU A 486 31.13 15.53 12.22
CA LEU A 486 30.26 14.42 12.63
C LEU A 486 30.34 13.22 11.67
N ILE A 487 30.90 13.41 10.47
CA ILE A 487 31.11 12.39 9.44
C ILE A 487 32.43 11.64 9.62
N GLN A 488 33.45 12.30 10.16
CA GLN A 488 34.81 11.75 10.25
C GLN A 488 35.01 10.86 11.48
N LYS A 489 34.21 11.06 12.53
CA LYS A 489 34.05 10.10 13.64
C LYS A 489 33.12 8.96 13.24
#